data_AF-A0AAV4H8I6-F1
#
_entry.id   AF-A0AAV4H8I6-F1
#
_cell.length_a   1.000
_cell.length_b   1.000
_cell.length_c   1.000
_cell.angle_alpha   90.00
_cell.angle_beta   90.00
_cell.angle_gamma   90.00
#
_symmetry.space_group_name_H-M   'P 1'
#
loop_
_entity.id
_entity.type
_entity.pdbx_description
1 polymer ?
#
loop_
_entity_poly.entity_id
_entity_poly.type
_entity_poly.pdbx_seq_one_letter_code
_entity_poly.pdbx_strand_id
1 'polypeptide(L)'
;MVRATRYSISLKHGLSLRTKDDLSGFLMVFRDLATGEIRVNNAIIVQKDIGATDGVVHIIDEVLLPATFLVHMEDQGITIG
;
A
#
# COMPACT_ATOMS: atom_id res chain seq x y z
N MET A 1 -5.31 3.29 -6.11
CA MET A 1 -6.57 2.55 -5.84
C MET A 1 -6.37 1.09 -6.23
N VAL A 2 -6.84 0.12 -5.45
CA VAL A 2 -6.69 -1.33 -5.72
C VAL A 2 -8.01 -1.88 -6.28
N ARG A 3 -7.97 -2.85 -7.19
CA ARG A 3 -9.16 -3.40 -7.87
C ARG A 3 -10.01 -4.34 -6.99
N ALA A 4 -9.75 -4.40 -5.68
CA ALA A 4 -10.45 -5.25 -4.73
C ALA A 4 -10.78 -4.47 -3.45
N THR A 5 -12.05 -4.44 -3.07
CA THR A 5 -12.48 -3.94 -1.75
C THR A 5 -12.11 -4.98 -0.70
N ARG A 6 -11.21 -4.63 0.22
CA ARG A 6 -10.75 -5.50 1.31
C ARG A 6 -10.77 -4.73 2.62
N TYR A 7 -11.52 -5.26 3.58
CA TYR A 7 -11.46 -4.84 4.98
C TYR A 7 -10.12 -5.25 5.58
N SER A 8 -9.72 -4.56 6.65
CA SER A 8 -8.45 -4.81 7.34
C SER A 8 -8.32 -6.25 7.84
N ILE A 9 -9.43 -6.93 8.11
CA ILE A 9 -9.45 -8.36 8.48
C ILE A 9 -8.97 -9.31 7.36
N SER A 10 -9.06 -8.88 6.10
CA SER A 10 -8.65 -9.67 4.93
C SER A 10 -7.22 -9.34 4.47
N LEU A 11 -6.57 -8.33 5.07
CA LEU A 11 -5.18 -7.94 4.84
C LEU A 11 -4.23 -8.87 5.60
N LYS A 12 -3.90 -10.03 5.00
CA LYS A 12 -2.92 -10.98 5.55
C LYS A 12 -1.49 -10.49 5.29
N HIS A 13 -0.57 -10.89 6.17
CA HIS A 13 0.86 -10.66 5.97
C HIS A 13 1.33 -11.28 4.64
N GLY A 14 2.08 -10.52 3.84
CA GLY A 14 2.59 -10.97 2.54
C GLY A 14 1.57 -10.90 1.40
N LEU A 15 0.45 -10.20 1.58
CA LEU A 15 -0.53 -10.02 0.51
C LEU A 15 -0.03 -8.99 -0.50
N SER A 16 0.12 -9.40 -1.75
CA SER A 16 0.40 -8.49 -2.88
C SER A 16 -0.91 -8.02 -3.51
N LEU A 17 -1.21 -6.73 -3.40
CA LEU A 17 -2.37 -6.10 -4.00
C LEU A 17 -1.98 -5.42 -5.30
N ARG A 18 -2.64 -5.80 -6.40
CA ARG A 18 -2.44 -5.14 -7.69
C ARG A 18 -3.16 -3.79 -7.70
N THR A 19 -2.40 -2.74 -7.97
CA THR A 19 -2.97 -1.42 -8.14
C THR A 19 -3.77 -1.34 -9.44
N LYS A 20 -4.77 -0.47 -9.46
CA LYS A 20 -5.65 -0.19 -10.61
C LYS A 20 -5.02 0.87 -11.54
N ASP A 21 -3.81 1.33 -11.27
CA ASP A 21 -3.09 2.17 -12.24
C ASP A 21 -2.61 1.32 -13.44
N ASP A 22 -2.39 2.02 -14.54
CA ASP A 22 -1.91 1.45 -15.80
C ASP A 22 -0.43 0.99 -15.71
N LEU A 23 0.27 1.34 -14.63
CA LEU A 23 1.69 1.03 -14.41
C LEU A 23 1.91 -0.35 -13.78
N SER A 24 0.86 -1.17 -13.60
CA SER A 24 0.96 -2.53 -13.07
C SER A 24 1.70 -2.61 -11.73
N GLY A 25 1.55 -1.59 -10.88
CA GLY A 25 2.13 -1.57 -9.54
C GLY A 25 1.59 -2.69 -8.65
N PHE A 26 2.44 -3.15 -7.73
CA PHE A 26 2.03 -4.05 -6.65
C PHE A 26 2.28 -3.33 -5.32
N LEU A 27 1.31 -3.41 -4.43
CA LEU A 27 1.46 -3.01 -3.03
C LEU A 27 1.65 -4.26 -2.20
N MET A 28 2.66 -4.29 -1.35
CA MET A 28 2.87 -5.37 -0.39
C MET A 28 2.26 -4.97 0.94
N VAL A 29 1.51 -5.88 1.54
CA VAL A 29 0.90 -5.68 2.85
C VAL A 29 1.68 -6.45 3.90
N PHE A 30 2.19 -5.73 4.88
CA PHE A 30 2.86 -6.29 6.05
C PHE A 30 1.93 -6.14 7.24
N ARG A 31 1.77 -7.23 7.99
CA ARG A 31 1.11 -7.19 9.30
C ARG A 31 2.12 -7.58 10.35
N ASP A 32 2.27 -6.73 11.36
CA ASP A 32 2.99 -7.06 12.57
C ASP A 32 2.12 -8.01 13.41
N LEU A 33 2.68 -9.17 13.78
CA LEU A 33 1.95 -10.20 14.54
C LEU A 33 1.99 -9.95 16.05
N ALA A 34 2.89 -9.09 16.53
CA ALA A 34 3.02 -8.74 17.94
C ALA A 34 2.12 -7.55 18.30
N THR A 35 2.08 -6.52 17.46
CA THR A 35 1.30 -5.30 17.71
C THR A 35 -0.04 -5.26 16.97
N GLY A 36 -0.19 -6.08 15.91
CA GLY A 36 -1.36 -6.04 15.03
C GLY A 36 -1.35 -4.85 14.05
N GLU A 37 -0.27 -4.08 14.01
CA GLU A 37 -0.07 -2.97 13.06
C GLU A 37 -0.08 -3.50 11.62
N ILE A 38 -0.70 -2.74 10.71
CA ILE A 38 -0.74 -3.07 9.29
C ILE A 38 -0.02 -1.97 8.53
N ARG A 39 0.92 -2.38 7.69
CA ARG A 39 1.71 -1.53 6.80
C ARG A 39 1.45 -1.89 5.35
N VAL A 40 1.46 -0.89 4.49
CA VAL A 40 1.38 -1.03 3.04
C VAL A 40 2.66 -0.45 2.45
N ASN A 41 3.49 -1.32 1.86
CA ASN A 41 4.89 -1.02 1.57
C ASN A 41 5.60 -0.50 2.84
N ASN A 42 5.96 0.78 2.89
CA ASN A 42 6.59 1.42 4.05
C ASN A 42 5.61 2.23 4.91
N ALA A 43 4.39 2.51 4.40
CA ALA A 43 3.41 3.37 5.05
C ALA A 43 2.61 2.63 6.12
N ILE A 44 2.39 3.25 7.29
CA ILE A 44 1.59 2.69 8.38
C ILE A 44 0.13 3.09 8.20
N ILE A 45 -0.80 2.15 8.39
CA ILE A 45 -2.23 2.46 8.40
C ILE A 45 -2.59 3.08 9.77
N VAL A 46 -2.82 4.39 9.77
CA VAL A 46 -3.21 5.15 10.98
C VAL A 46 -4.70 5.05 11.29
N GLN A 47 -5.54 4.90 10.26
CA GLN A 47 -6.98 4.69 10.42
C GLN A 47 -7.49 3.68 9.40
N LYS A 48 -8.23 2.67 9.87
CA LYS A 48 -8.69 1.54 9.05
C LYS A 48 -10.21 1.43 9.02
N ASP A 49 -10.71 0.76 7.98
CA ASP A 49 -12.12 0.33 7.85
C ASP A 49 -13.14 1.47 7.77
N ILE A 50 -12.78 2.58 7.12
CA ILE A 50 -13.72 3.65 6.85
C ILE A 50 -14.62 3.21 5.70
N GLY A 51 -15.89 2.95 6.00
CA GLY A 51 -16.89 2.59 5.00
C GLY A 51 -17.15 3.74 4.03
N ALA A 52 -17.10 3.44 2.73
CA ALA A 52 -17.48 4.34 1.65
C ALA A 52 -18.57 3.65 0.79
N THR A 53 -19.35 4.44 0.05
CA THR A 53 -20.47 3.93 -0.75
C THR A 53 -20.05 2.82 -1.73
N ASP A 54 -18.84 2.89 -2.27
CA ASP A 54 -18.30 1.95 -3.26
C ASP A 54 -17.05 1.20 -2.78
N GLY A 55 -16.74 1.22 -1.48
CA GLY A 55 -15.52 0.59 -1.00
C GLY A 55 -15.16 0.82 0.45
N VAL A 56 -13.89 0.65 0.75
CA VAL A 56 -13.31 0.86 2.09
C VAL A 56 -12.08 1.74 1.92
N VAL A 57 -11.98 2.76 2.77
CA VAL A 57 -10.84 3.67 2.85
C VAL A 57 -9.98 3.28 4.06
N HIS A 58 -8.67 3.26 3.84
CA HIS A 58 -7.65 3.15 4.87
C HIS A 58 -6.74 4.37 4.74
N ILE A 59 -6.53 5.10 5.84
CA ILE A 59 -5.64 6.27 5.89
C ILE A 59 -4.25 5.80 6.27
N ILE A 60 -3.26 6.29 5.53
CA ILE A 60 -1.84 6.05 5.75
C ILE A 60 -1.13 7.36 6.09
N ASP A 61 -0.01 7.26 6.81
CA ASP A 61 0.83 8.40 7.20
C ASP A 61 1.86 8.81 6.13
N GLU A 62 2.23 7.90 5.24
CA GLU A 62 3.20 8.15 4.16
C GLU A 62 2.57 8.11 2.76
N VAL A 63 3.19 8.83 1.83
CA VAL A 63 2.82 8.80 0.41
C VAL A 63 3.39 7.55 -0.25
N LEU A 64 2.53 6.75 -0.89
CA LEU A 64 2.96 5.60 -1.67
C LEU A 64 3.52 6.04 -3.03
N LEU A 65 4.81 5.77 -3.24
CA LEU A 65 5.44 5.92 -4.54
C LEU A 65 5.35 4.61 -5.33
N PRO A 66 5.01 4.66 -6.63
CA PRO A 66 5.04 3.47 -7.47
C PRO A 66 6.50 3.03 -7.69
N ALA A 67 6.75 1.72 -7.64
CA ALA A 67 8.11 1.17 -7.80
C ALA A 67 8.77 1.57 -9.14
N THR A 68 7.98 1.77 -10.19
CA THR A 68 8.47 2.26 -11.49
C THR A 68 9.07 3.66 -11.42
N PHE A 69 8.57 4.52 -10.53
CA PHE A 69 9.13 5.86 -10.32
C PHE A 69 10.50 5.80 -9.66
N LEU A 70 10.69 4.88 -8.70
CA LEU A 70 11.98 4.67 -8.05
C LEU A 70 13.02 4.11 -9.04
N VAL A 71 12.66 3.10 -9.84
CA VAL A 71 13.57 2.54 -10.85
C VAL A 71 13.94 3.57 -11.91
N HIS A 72 13.01 4.44 -12.33
CA HIS A 72 13.34 5.53 -13.25
C HIS A 72 14.23 6.58 -12.59
N MET A 73 14.09 6.87 -11.30
CA MET A 73 14.93 7.84 -10.61
C MET A 73 16.36 7.34 -10.34
N GLU A 74 16.52 6.04 -10.07
CA GLU A 74 17.84 5.40 -9.96
C GLU A 74 18.60 5.46 -11.30
N ASP A 75 17.92 5.24 -12.42
CA ASP A 75 18.50 5.39 -13.77
C ASP A 75 18.89 6.86 -14.08
N GLN A 76 18.23 7.83 -13.43
CA GLN A 76 18.58 9.25 -13.49
C GLN A 76 19.57 9.70 -12.40
N GLY A 77 20.11 8.77 -11.60
CA GLY A 77 21.13 9.05 -10.58
C GLY A 77 20.64 9.84 -9.36
N ILE A 78 19.32 9.86 -9.09
CA ILE A 78 18.77 10.50 -7.89
C ILE A 78 18.62 9.44 -6.80
N THR A 79 19.58 9.38 -5.89
CA THR A 79 19.52 8.52 -4.70
C THR A 79 18.63 9.18 -3.65
N ILE A 80 17.46 8.61 -3.38
CA ILE A 80 16.65 8.97 -2.20
C ILE A 80 17.20 8.25 -0.96
N GLY A 81 18.21 8.86 -0.35
CA GLY A 81 18.73 8.47 0.96
C GLY A 81 17.96 9.12 2.10
#